data_AF-A0A9W8HZQ1-F1
#
_entry.id   AF-A0A9W8HZQ1-F1
#
_cell.length_a   1.000
_cell.length_b   1.000
_cell.length_c   1.000
_cell.angle_alpha   90.00
_cell.angle_beta   90.00
_cell.angle_gamma   90.00
#
_symmetry.space_group_name_H-M   'P 1'
#
loop_
_entity.id
_entity.type
_entity.pdbx_description
1 polymer ?
#
loop_
_entity_poly.entity_id
_entity_poly.type
_entity_poly.pdbx_seq_one_letter_code
_entity_poly.pdbx_strand_id
1 'polypeptide(L)'
;MSRTFQGRLGRAYLTKEVCNEKLGDEEDRQLMTGLHTVCDLYCRPCDTLIGWKYIRAYDKSQQYKEGCYVLEKSTIFAIEHPDRPQKPLLPVSPPTLDNALARFMSDVGIQTSGDRSMPWR
;
A
#
# COMPACT_ATOMS: atom_id res chain seq x y z
N MET A 1 6.47 -3.15 -1.34
CA MET A 1 5.79 -4.27 -2.04
C MET A 1 5.52 -5.41 -1.08
N SER A 2 4.27 -5.65 -0.68
CA SER A 2 3.94 -6.87 0.08
C SER A 2 3.77 -8.04 -0.90
N ARG A 3 4.41 -9.20 -0.63
CA ARG A 3 4.40 -10.41 -1.49
C ARG A 3 3.32 -11.43 -1.10
N THR A 4 2.57 -11.17 -0.02
CA THR A 4 1.59 -12.08 0.58
C THR A 4 0.14 -11.65 0.37
N PHE A 5 -0.13 -10.69 -0.52
CA PHE A 5 -1.49 -10.26 -0.78
C PHE A 5 -2.25 -11.29 -1.63
N GLN A 6 -3.55 -11.40 -1.41
CA GLN A 6 -4.44 -12.26 -2.20
C GLN A 6 -5.38 -11.37 -3.04
N GLY A 7 -5.32 -11.54 -4.35
CA GLY A 7 -6.21 -10.94 -5.33
C GLY A 7 -7.33 -11.90 -5.77
N ARG A 8 -7.99 -11.58 -6.89
CA ARG A 8 -9.14 -12.34 -7.41
C ARG A 8 -8.70 -13.66 -8.03
N LEU A 9 -7.51 -13.67 -8.63
CA LEU A 9 -6.89 -14.82 -9.28
C LEU A 9 -5.81 -15.53 -8.43
N GLY A 10 -5.68 -15.17 -7.14
CA GLY A 10 -4.71 -15.81 -6.22
C GLY A 10 -3.66 -14.84 -5.69
N ARG A 11 -2.36 -15.15 -5.81
CA ARG A 11 -1.29 -14.29 -5.24
C ARG A 11 -1.21 -12.96 -5.98
N ALA A 12 -1.08 -11.88 -5.22
CA ALA A 12 -0.96 -10.52 -5.72
C ALA A 12 0.11 -9.74 -4.95
N TYR A 13 0.55 -8.64 -5.56
CA TYR A 13 1.50 -7.70 -4.97
C TYR A 13 0.79 -6.41 -4.60
N LEU A 14 1.04 -5.89 -3.40
CA LEU A 14 0.59 -4.55 -3.00
C LEU A 14 1.74 -3.55 -3.11
N THR A 15 1.60 -2.52 -3.95
CA THR A 15 2.61 -1.47 -4.19
C THR A 15 1.99 -0.08 -4.16
N LYS A 16 2.77 0.97 -3.89
CA LYS A 16 2.32 2.37 -3.95
C LYS A 16 2.55 3.03 -5.31
N GLU A 17 3.44 2.46 -6.10
CA GLU A 17 3.88 3.01 -7.37
C GLU A 17 3.82 1.92 -8.44
N VAL A 18 3.29 2.31 -9.59
CA VAL A 18 3.21 1.55 -10.84
C VAL A 18 3.50 2.55 -11.96
N CYS A 19 4.19 2.12 -13.01
CA CYS A 19 4.43 2.95 -14.20
C CYS A 19 3.57 2.44 -15.36
N ASN A 20 3.31 3.32 -16.32
CA ASN A 20 2.53 3.00 -17.53
C ASN A 20 1.12 2.50 -17.21
N GLU A 21 0.52 3.06 -16.16
CA GLU A 21 -0.83 2.77 -15.75
C GLU A 21 -1.87 3.52 -16.57
N LYS A 22 -3.02 2.86 -16.74
CA LYS A 22 -4.28 3.46 -17.17
C LYS A 22 -5.34 2.98 -16.17
N LEU A 23 -5.97 3.93 -15.49
CA LEU A 23 -7.04 3.64 -14.54
C LEU A 23 -8.38 3.65 -15.26
N GLY A 24 -9.21 2.64 -14.99
CA GLY A 24 -10.61 2.62 -15.38
C GLY A 24 -11.48 3.45 -14.42
N ASP A 25 -12.78 3.31 -14.55
CA ASP A 25 -13.75 4.01 -13.72
C ASP A 25 -13.69 3.56 -12.25
N GLU A 26 -14.12 4.46 -11.37
CA GLU A 26 -14.27 4.19 -9.94
C GLU A 26 -15.51 3.32 -9.71
N GLU A 27 -15.32 2.19 -9.05
CA GLU A 27 -16.39 1.25 -8.73
C GLU A 27 -16.33 0.85 -7.25
N ASP A 28 -17.49 0.84 -6.61
CA ASP A 28 -17.63 0.29 -5.27
C ASP A 28 -17.69 -1.23 -5.33
N ARG A 29 -16.76 -1.89 -4.65
CA ARG A 29 -16.65 -3.36 -4.60
C ARG A 29 -16.62 -3.87 -3.16
N GLN A 30 -17.43 -4.89 -2.90
CA GLN A 30 -17.39 -5.64 -1.65
C GLN A 30 -16.22 -6.63 -1.68
N LEU A 31 -15.21 -6.39 -0.85
CA LEU A 31 -14.04 -7.26 -0.70
C LEU A 31 -14.06 -7.96 0.66
N MET A 32 -13.16 -8.92 0.87
CA MET A 32 -13.06 -9.64 2.15
C MET A 32 -12.86 -8.71 3.36
N THR A 33 -12.18 -7.57 3.16
CA THR A 33 -11.92 -6.59 4.21
C THR A 33 -12.96 -5.47 4.29
N GLY A 34 -14.10 -5.61 3.60
CA GLY A 34 -15.19 -4.64 3.59
C GLY A 34 -15.39 -3.93 2.25
N LEU A 35 -16.24 -2.89 2.27
CA LEU A 35 -16.56 -2.06 1.11
C LEU A 35 -15.39 -1.13 0.77
N HIS A 36 -15.02 -1.08 -0.51
CA HIS A 36 -13.97 -0.20 -1.03
C HIS A 36 -14.39 0.38 -2.37
N THR A 37 -14.03 1.64 -2.62
CA THR A 37 -14.03 2.21 -3.97
C THR A 37 -12.70 1.89 -4.62
N VAL A 38 -12.72 1.26 -5.80
CA VAL A 38 -11.51 0.83 -6.52
C VAL A 38 -11.58 1.23 -8.00
N CYS A 39 -10.42 1.37 -8.62
CA CYS A 39 -10.30 1.51 -10.08
C CYS A 39 -9.57 0.32 -10.66
N ASP A 40 -10.06 -0.24 -11.77
CA ASP A 40 -9.30 -1.23 -12.51
C ASP A 40 -8.03 -0.62 -13.10
N LEU A 41 -6.95 -1.41 -13.06
CA LEU A 41 -5.64 -1.02 -13.51
C LEU A 41 -5.30 -1.76 -14.80
N TYR A 42 -5.13 -1.00 -15.87
CA TYR A 42 -4.74 -1.47 -17.18
C TYR A 42 -3.31 -1.04 -17.50
N CYS A 43 -2.58 -1.89 -18.22
CA CYS A 43 -1.30 -1.54 -18.79
C CYS A 43 -1.52 -0.66 -20.03
N ARG A 44 -1.05 0.59 -20.00
CA ARG A 44 -1.24 1.57 -21.09
C ARG A 44 -0.85 1.08 -22.49
N PRO A 45 0.28 0.37 -22.72
CA PRO A 45 0.66 -0.07 -24.06
C PRO A 45 -0.11 -1.29 -24.61
N CYS A 46 -0.68 -2.15 -23.75
CA CYS A 46 -1.35 -3.38 -24.21
C CYS A 46 -2.81 -3.51 -23.76
N ASP A 47 -3.36 -2.49 -23.09
CA ASP A 47 -4.72 -2.42 -22.53
C ASP A 47 -5.15 -3.67 -21.75
N THR A 48 -4.18 -4.41 -21.21
CA THR A 48 -4.45 -5.63 -20.44
C THR A 48 -4.71 -5.27 -19.00
N LEU A 49 -5.75 -5.88 -18.41
CA LEU A 49 -6.04 -5.76 -16.98
C LEU A 49 -4.91 -6.43 -16.17
N ILE A 50 -4.19 -5.63 -15.38
CA ILE A 50 -3.08 -6.11 -14.56
C ILE A 50 -3.39 -6.09 -13.06
N GLY A 51 -4.50 -5.44 -12.66
CA GLY A 51 -4.90 -5.37 -11.27
C GLY A 51 -5.92 -4.28 -10.99
N TRP A 52 -5.87 -3.67 -9.79
CA TRP A 52 -6.70 -2.53 -9.40
C TRP A 52 -6.00 -1.62 -8.38
N LYS A 53 -6.51 -0.41 -8.23
CA LYS A 53 -6.09 0.58 -7.22
C LYS A 53 -7.19 0.78 -6.19
N TYR A 54 -6.84 0.84 -4.91
CA TYR A 54 -7.76 1.31 -3.88
C TYR A 54 -7.86 2.83 -3.92
N ILE A 55 -9.06 3.36 -4.16
CA ILE A 55 -9.34 4.79 -4.11
C ILE A 55 -9.78 5.18 -2.71
N ARG A 56 -10.69 4.39 -2.14
CA ARG A 56 -11.27 4.66 -0.81
C ARG A 56 -11.56 3.38 -0.05
N ALA A 57 -11.33 3.40 1.25
CA ALA A 57 -11.76 2.38 2.18
C ALA A 57 -12.78 2.99 3.16
N TYR A 58 -13.94 2.34 3.30
CA TYR A 58 -14.99 2.82 4.20
C TYR A 58 -14.73 2.45 5.66
N ASP A 59 -13.93 1.40 5.90
CA ASP A 59 -13.42 1.06 7.22
C ASP A 59 -12.08 1.77 7.48
N LYS A 60 -12.01 2.48 8.62
CA LYS A 60 -10.79 3.16 9.10
C LYS A 60 -9.61 2.20 9.22
N SER A 61 -9.85 0.93 9.59
CA SER A 61 -8.80 -0.08 9.71
C SER A 61 -8.11 -0.40 8.38
N GLN A 62 -8.75 -0.08 7.25
CA GLN A 62 -8.32 -0.42 5.90
C GLN A 62 -7.79 0.79 5.10
N GLN A 63 -7.87 2.02 5.65
CA GLN A 63 -7.42 3.24 4.96
C GLN A 63 -5.94 3.23 4.56
N TYR A 64 -5.12 2.41 5.21
CA TYR A 64 -3.71 2.22 4.81
C TYR A 64 -3.56 1.65 3.38
N LYS A 65 -4.62 1.06 2.81
CA LYS A 65 -4.65 0.56 1.43
C LYS A 65 -4.93 1.65 0.41
N GLU A 66 -5.51 2.78 0.79
CA GLU A 66 -5.85 3.86 -0.13
C GLU A 66 -4.59 4.35 -0.88
N GLY A 67 -4.73 4.55 -2.19
CA GLY A 67 -3.63 4.87 -3.08
C GLY A 67 -2.71 3.70 -3.45
N CYS A 68 -2.86 2.53 -2.81
CA CYS A 68 -2.09 1.35 -3.17
C CYS A 68 -2.71 0.58 -4.35
N TYR A 69 -1.84 -0.02 -5.15
CA TYR A 69 -2.16 -0.89 -6.27
C TYR A 69 -2.00 -2.35 -5.87
N VAL A 70 -2.97 -3.17 -6.27
CA VAL A 70 -2.90 -4.62 -6.23
C VAL A 70 -2.59 -5.10 -7.64
N LEU A 71 -1.47 -5.79 -7.82
CA LEU A 71 -1.06 -6.40 -9.09
C LEU A 71 -1.19 -7.91 -9.01
N GLU A 72 -1.94 -8.52 -9.92
CA GLU A 72 -2.12 -9.97 -9.92
C GLU A 72 -0.90 -10.68 -10.51
N LYS A 73 -0.39 -11.72 -9.83
CA LYS A 73 0.82 -12.43 -10.29
C LYS A 73 0.62 -13.17 -11.61
N SER A 74 -0.61 -13.56 -11.94
CA SER A 74 -0.97 -14.25 -13.17
C SER A 74 -0.84 -13.36 -14.42
N THR A 75 -0.84 -12.03 -14.26
CA THR A 75 -0.85 -11.08 -15.39
C THR A 75 0.47 -10.34 -15.56
N ILE A 76 1.43 -10.53 -14.65
CA ILE A 76 2.71 -9.83 -14.65
C ILE A 76 3.90 -10.79 -14.59
N PHE A 77 4.98 -10.45 -15.30
CA PHE A 77 6.26 -11.14 -15.20
C PHE A 77 7.24 -10.32 -14.38
N ALA A 78 7.72 -10.88 -13.27
CA ALA A 78 8.77 -10.27 -12.48
C ALA A 78 10.12 -10.55 -13.14
N ILE A 79 10.81 -9.49 -13.59
CA ILE A 79 12.21 -9.58 -14.00
C ILE A 79 13.04 -9.22 -12.77
N GLU A 80 13.66 -10.22 -12.14
CA GLU A 80 14.61 -9.99 -11.05
C GLU A 80 15.94 -9.54 -11.67
N HIS A 81 16.37 -8.32 -11.36
CA HIS A 81 17.70 -7.85 -11.73
C HIS A 81 18.70 -8.30 -10.65
N PRO A 82 19.78 -9.01 -11.01
CA PRO A 82 20.72 -9.59 -10.04
C PRO A 82 21.36 -8.54 -9.11
N ASP A 83 21.56 -7.31 -9.60
CA ASP A 83 22.20 -6.23 -8.84
C ASP A 83 21.26 -5.20 -8.20
N ARG A 84 19.92 -5.39 -8.22
CA ARG A 84 19.06 -4.40 -7.54
C ARG A 84 19.21 -4.60 -6.03
N PRO A 85 19.71 -3.61 -5.25
CA PRO A 85 19.68 -3.71 -3.81
C PRO A 85 18.21 -3.88 -3.42
N GLN A 86 17.90 -4.97 -2.75
CA GLN A 86 16.57 -5.19 -2.20
C GLN A 86 16.34 -4.06 -1.20
N LYS A 87 15.68 -2.98 -1.63
CA LYS A 87 15.20 -1.95 -0.72
C LYS A 87 14.37 -2.71 0.31
N PRO A 88 14.76 -2.71 1.60
CA PRO A 88 14.05 -3.46 2.60
C PRO A 88 12.58 -3.08 2.48
N LEU A 89 11.76 -4.09 2.25
CA LEU A 89 10.33 -3.91 2.20
C LEU A 89 9.95 -3.54 3.63
N LEU A 90 9.88 -2.25 3.93
CA LEU A 90 9.27 -1.81 5.18
C LEU A 90 7.89 -2.47 5.19
N PRO A 91 7.56 -3.26 6.23
CA PRO A 91 6.22 -3.80 6.35
C PRO A 91 5.29 -2.59 6.28
N VAL A 92 4.39 -2.60 5.30
CA VAL A 92 3.23 -1.71 5.30
C VAL A 92 2.32 -2.21 6.40
N SER A 93 2.76 -2.03 7.65
CA SER A 93 1.99 -2.36 8.83
C SER A 93 0.76 -1.45 8.81
N PRO A 94 -0.43 -1.97 9.15
CA PRO A 94 -1.53 -1.11 9.56
C PRO A 94 -0.99 -0.13 10.62
N PRO A 95 -1.42 1.14 10.64
CA PRO A 95 -0.94 2.07 11.65
C PRO A 95 -1.21 1.46 13.03
N THR A 96 -0.15 1.10 13.74
CA THR A 96 -0.23 0.81 15.16
C THR A 96 -0.65 2.10 15.88
N LEU A 97 -1.24 1.99 17.06
CA LEU A 97 -1.67 3.14 17.86
C LEU A 97 -0.52 4.15 18.04
N ASP A 98 0.71 3.66 18.18
CA ASP A 98 1.92 4.46 18.34
C ASP A 98 2.23 5.32 17.10
N ASN A 99 2.02 4.80 15.90
CA ASN A 99 2.25 5.53 14.64
C ASN A 99 1.18 6.60 14.37
N ALA A 100 -0.04 6.37 14.86
CA ALA A 100 -1.12 7.37 14.79
C ALA A 100 -0.86 8.54 15.74
N LEU A 101 -0.39 8.25 16.96
CA LEU A 101 0.00 9.26 17.94
C LEU A 101 1.19 10.09 17.45
N ALA A 102 2.22 9.46 16.88
CA ALA A 102 3.36 10.20 16.33
C ALA A 102 2.96 11.16 15.19
N ARG A 103 2.00 10.76 14.33
CA ARG A 103 1.45 11.64 13.28
C ARG A 103 0.59 12.76 13.86
N PHE A 104 -0.27 12.47 14.82
CA PHE A 104 -1.07 13.49 15.51
C PHE A 104 -0.19 14.53 16.23
N MET A 105 0.85 14.08 16.95
CA MET A 105 1.79 14.98 17.63
C MET A 105 2.56 15.86 16.65
N SER A 106 2.85 15.36 15.45
CA SER A 106 3.48 16.14 14.37
C SER A 106 2.52 17.16 13.76
N ASP A 107 1.27 16.77 13.49
CA ASP A 107 0.24 17.65 12.90
C ASP A 107 -0.20 18.75 13.88
N VAL A 108 -0.11 18.50 15.20
CA VAL A 108 -0.40 19.49 16.26
C VAL A 108 0.86 20.27 16.68
N GLY A 109 2.03 19.98 16.08
CA GLY A 109 3.29 20.71 16.35
C GLY A 109 3.87 20.48 17.75
N ILE A 110 3.51 19.39 18.42
CA ILE A 110 3.99 19.06 19.76
C ILE A 110 5.34 18.34 19.64
N GLN A 111 6.42 19.05 19.95
CA GLN A 111 7.75 18.44 20.09
C GLN A 111 7.79 17.58 21.35
N THR A 112 8.11 16.28 21.21
CA THR A 112 8.47 15.46 22.37
C THR A 112 9.78 15.98 22.94
N SER A 113 9.72 16.69 24.07
CA SER A 113 10.90 16.97 24.88
C SER A 113 11.41 15.66 25.48
N GLY A 114 12.29 14.97 24.76
CA GLY A 114 13.12 13.91 25.31
C GLY A 114 14.24 14.54 26.13
N ASP A 115 13.95 14.82 27.39
CA ASP A 115 14.87 15.39 28.37
C ASP A 115 16.06 14.45 28.62
N ARG A 116 17.24 15.08 28.62
CA ARG A 116 18.54 14.74 29.20
C ARG A 116 18.94 13.28 29.38
N SER A 117 19.98 12.95 28.61
CA SER A 117 21.24 12.38 29.10
C SER A 117 21.39 12.16 30.63
N MET A 118 21.62 10.88 30.96
CA MET A 118 22.46 10.33 32.05
C MET A 118 21.87 10.36 33.48
N PRO A 119 21.98 9.21 34.20
CA PRO A 119 23.23 8.93 34.88
C PRO A 119 23.73 7.50 34.67
N TRP A 120 24.96 7.36 34.15
CA TRP A 120 25.78 6.19 34.41
C TRP A 120 26.68 6.53 35.61
N ARG A 121 26.70 5.65 36.61
CA ARG A 121 27.70 5.64 37.69
C ARG A 121 29.08 5.31 37.15
#